data_AF-A0A1Y3FYN1-F1
#
_entry.id   AF-A0A1Y3FYN1-F1
#
_cell.length_a   1.000
_cell.length_b   1.000
_cell.length_c   1.000
_cell.angle_alpha   90.00
_cell.angle_beta   90.00
_cell.angle_gamma   90.00
#
_symmetry.space_group_name_H-M   'P 1'
#
loop_
_entity.id
_entity.type
_entity.pdbx_description
1 polymer ?
#
loop_
_entity_poly.entity_id
_entity_poly.type
_entity_poly.pdbx_seq_one_letter_code
_entity_poly.pdbx_strand_id
1 'polypeptide(L)'
;MKSLDDRALFSELIAAGAQDGNVADIPASQAVAGDGTASVALGFPPETFVARSAGGVPPRGQDMNGFLKYISQAIQFLQATSVSAFDSGFAAKIGGYPMGAVVAGITPGGVWRSVADNNVSIPGTMGAAWVNFFGDYVQKAGDTISGALTVTGTLRSDSNVIVANSQNKSVVNIRVTNEGYLSFDLNSANETNLASLRVYPSGEITSRKGILALTSQLPDEGSTGSGRWYQIGNTLVQNFRVPAVYRATGGTYVAFPKAFSDTDDITIQLTTAADNNMDVWAFNPTTAGFYINIPSNSASSGLPVSVTATGAAR
;
A
#
# COMPACT_ATOMS: atom_id res chain seq x y z
N MET A 1 -20.15 21.32 34.77
CA MET A 1 -20.26 19.92 35.24
C MET A 1 -18.96 19.20 34.96
N LYS A 2 -18.38 18.55 35.97
CA LYS A 2 -17.23 17.63 35.82
C LYS A 2 -17.76 16.23 35.48
N SER A 3 -16.90 15.34 34.97
CA SER A 3 -17.33 13.98 34.59
C SER A 3 -17.82 13.12 35.75
N LEU A 4 -17.51 13.53 36.99
CA LEU A 4 -17.87 12.87 38.25
C LEU A 4 -19.06 13.50 38.97
N ASP A 5 -19.64 14.59 38.42
CA ASP A 5 -20.88 15.13 38.99
C ASP A 5 -21.99 14.10 38.76
N ASP A 6 -22.81 13.86 39.79
CA ASP A 6 -23.90 12.90 39.73
C ASP A 6 -24.88 13.33 38.63
N ARG A 7 -24.88 12.58 37.51
CA ARG A 7 -25.77 12.87 36.38
C ARG A 7 -27.12 12.29 36.72
N ALA A 8 -27.93 13.03 37.47
CA ALA A 8 -29.33 12.67 37.64
C ALA A 8 -30.00 12.57 36.26
N LEU A 9 -30.13 11.35 35.76
CA LEU A 9 -30.85 11.06 34.52
C LEU A 9 -32.33 11.03 34.85
N PHE A 10 -33.16 11.57 33.96
CA PHE A 10 -34.61 11.42 34.06
C PHE A 10 -34.94 9.98 33.67
N SER A 11 -34.92 9.03 34.61
CA SER A 11 -35.37 7.66 34.36
C SER A 11 -36.89 7.52 34.35
N GLU A 12 -37.58 8.48 34.98
CA GLU A 12 -39.04 8.59 35.00
C GLU A 12 -39.47 9.99 34.59
N LEU A 13 -40.61 10.09 33.89
CA LEU A 13 -41.20 11.39 33.53
C LEU A 13 -41.86 12.02 34.75
N ILE A 14 -41.74 13.33 34.89
CA ILE A 14 -42.50 14.04 35.91
C ILE A 14 -44.00 13.87 35.60
N ALA A 15 -44.78 13.57 36.65
CA ALA A 15 -46.22 13.29 36.56
C ALA A 15 -46.59 12.04 35.71
N ALA A 16 -45.65 11.09 35.52
CA ALA A 16 -45.95 9.82 34.82
C ALA A 16 -47.08 9.01 35.47
N GLY A 17 -47.15 9.02 36.81
CA GLY A 17 -48.17 8.30 37.60
C GLY A 17 -49.36 9.16 38.03
N ALA A 18 -49.52 10.38 37.52
CA ALA A 18 -50.66 11.21 37.86
C ALA A 18 -51.91 10.77 37.07
N GLN A 19 -53.07 10.84 37.72
CA GLN A 19 -54.37 10.50 37.11
C GLN A 19 -54.70 11.45 35.95
N ASP A 20 -55.51 11.01 34.98
CA ASP A 20 -55.83 11.75 33.73
C ASP A 20 -56.39 13.17 33.95
N GLY A 21 -57.01 13.46 35.10
CA GLY A 21 -57.48 14.81 35.45
C GLY A 21 -56.42 15.72 36.10
N ASN A 22 -55.27 15.16 36.48
CA ASN A 22 -54.20 15.85 37.20
C ASN A 22 -52.99 16.17 36.33
N VAL A 23 -53.04 15.88 35.02
CA VAL A 23 -52.03 16.25 34.03
C VAL A 23 -52.73 16.66 32.76
N ALA A 24 -52.49 17.88 32.29
CA ALA A 24 -53.04 18.36 31.03
C ALA A 24 -52.07 18.09 29.87
N ASP A 25 -52.62 17.76 28.71
CA ASP A 25 -51.90 17.92 27.45
C ASP A 25 -51.86 19.41 27.10
N ILE A 26 -50.66 19.98 26.98
CA ILE A 26 -50.49 21.41 26.75
C ILE A 26 -50.61 21.72 25.25
N PRO A 27 -51.65 22.45 24.80
CA PRO A 27 -51.83 22.79 23.40
C PRO A 27 -50.84 23.87 22.96
N ALA A 28 -50.63 23.99 21.64
CA ALA A 28 -49.78 25.06 21.09
C ALA A 28 -50.31 26.46 21.40
N SER A 29 -51.64 26.64 21.33
CA SER A 29 -52.36 27.88 21.63
C SER A 29 -53.51 27.61 22.59
N GLN A 30 -53.87 28.61 23.40
CA GLN A 30 -55.03 28.52 24.27
C GLN A 30 -56.31 28.44 23.43
N ALA A 31 -57.19 27.48 23.76
CA ALA A 31 -58.42 27.25 23.00
C ALA A 31 -59.49 28.31 23.29
N VAL A 32 -59.60 28.74 24.54
CA VAL A 32 -60.60 29.73 25.00
C VAL A 32 -59.90 30.78 25.85
N ALA A 33 -59.84 32.02 25.38
CA ALA A 33 -59.21 33.10 26.14
C ALA A 33 -59.97 33.37 27.46
N GLY A 34 -59.23 33.52 28.56
CA GLY A 34 -59.80 33.84 29.88
C GLY A 34 -60.22 32.63 30.71
N ASP A 35 -60.11 31.41 30.20
CA ASP A 35 -60.43 30.18 30.95
C ASP A 35 -59.29 29.69 31.87
N GLY A 36 -58.14 30.37 31.85
CA GLY A 36 -56.98 30.05 32.66
C GLY A 36 -56.21 28.79 32.21
N THR A 37 -56.52 28.22 31.04
CA THR A 37 -55.78 27.07 30.50
C THR A 37 -54.43 27.48 29.93
N ALA A 38 -53.40 26.74 30.32
CA ALA A 38 -52.07 26.95 29.77
C ALA A 38 -51.95 26.55 28.28
N SER A 39 -50.98 27.14 27.60
CA SER A 39 -50.57 26.75 26.25
C SER A 39 -49.10 27.00 26.03
N VAL A 40 -48.48 26.38 25.03
CA VAL A 40 -47.06 26.60 24.70
C VAL A 40 -46.81 28.08 24.35
N ALA A 41 -47.74 28.74 23.65
CA ALA A 41 -47.59 30.14 23.25
C ALA A 41 -47.68 31.13 24.42
N LEU A 42 -48.54 30.87 25.42
CA LEU A 42 -48.79 31.81 26.52
C LEU A 42 -48.13 31.40 27.84
N GLY A 43 -47.65 30.16 27.97
CA GLY A 43 -47.32 29.59 29.27
C GLY A 43 -48.58 29.53 30.14
N PHE A 44 -48.51 30.08 31.35
CA PHE A 44 -49.70 30.43 32.12
C PHE A 44 -50.28 31.74 31.58
N PRO A 45 -51.56 31.79 31.17
CA PRO A 45 -52.10 32.95 30.46
C PRO A 45 -52.33 34.15 31.41
N PRO A 46 -52.48 35.39 30.90
CA PRO A 46 -52.51 36.62 31.70
C PRO A 46 -53.55 36.63 32.83
N GLU A 47 -54.72 36.02 32.63
CA GLU A 47 -55.77 35.87 33.64
C GLU A 47 -55.30 35.15 34.91
N THR A 48 -54.21 34.38 34.82
CA THR A 48 -53.62 33.67 35.96
C THR A 48 -52.71 34.53 36.84
N PHE A 49 -52.36 35.72 36.36
CA PHE A 49 -51.58 36.71 37.11
C PHE A 49 -52.45 37.83 37.70
N VAL A 50 -53.77 37.76 37.52
CA VAL A 50 -54.74 38.69 38.10
C VAL A 50 -55.23 38.16 39.44
N ALA A 51 -55.39 39.04 40.42
CA ALA A 51 -55.94 38.65 41.72
C ALA A 51 -57.35 38.05 41.55
N ARG A 52 -57.69 37.01 42.32
CA ARG A 52 -59.03 36.42 42.29
C ARG A 52 -60.12 37.44 42.61
N SER A 53 -59.85 38.39 43.50
CA SER A 53 -60.76 39.50 43.82
C SER A 53 -61.00 40.47 42.65
N ALA A 54 -60.13 40.47 41.64
CA ALA A 54 -60.22 41.26 40.42
C ALA A 54 -60.63 40.43 39.19
N GLY A 55 -61.15 39.20 39.40
CA GLY A 55 -61.63 38.33 38.33
C GLY A 55 -60.59 37.39 37.70
N GLY A 56 -59.40 37.25 38.30
CA GLY A 56 -58.39 36.31 37.82
C GLY A 56 -58.71 34.84 38.08
N VAL A 57 -58.13 33.95 37.27
CA VAL A 57 -58.29 32.49 37.36
C VAL A 57 -56.97 31.87 37.81
N PRO A 58 -56.88 31.17 38.96
CA PRO A 58 -55.61 30.64 39.44
C PRO A 58 -54.99 29.62 38.46
N PRO A 59 -53.65 29.54 38.36
CA PRO A 59 -52.97 28.50 37.59
C PRO A 59 -53.44 27.09 37.98
N ARG A 60 -53.70 26.24 36.99
CA ARG A 60 -54.16 24.86 37.22
C ARG A 60 -52.96 23.96 37.52
N GLY A 61 -53.03 23.16 38.59
CA GLY A 61 -51.97 22.20 38.93
C GLY A 61 -51.73 21.15 37.84
N GLN A 62 -52.79 20.75 37.13
CA GLN A 62 -52.70 19.87 35.96
C GLN A 62 -51.88 20.46 34.81
N ASP A 63 -51.91 21.78 34.62
CA ASP A 63 -51.17 22.46 33.56
C ASP A 63 -49.69 22.55 33.92
N MET A 64 -49.38 22.77 35.20
CA MET A 64 -48.01 22.66 35.72
C MET A 64 -47.46 21.24 35.53
N ASN A 65 -48.23 20.21 35.89
CA ASN A 65 -47.85 18.82 35.65
C ASN A 65 -47.66 18.53 34.17
N GLY A 66 -48.53 19.08 33.30
CA GLY A 66 -48.42 18.97 31.85
C GLY A 66 -47.10 19.54 31.32
N PHE A 67 -46.73 20.76 31.71
CA PHE A 67 -45.44 21.35 31.33
C PHE A 67 -44.24 20.59 31.87
N LEU A 68 -44.29 20.13 33.13
CA LEU A 68 -43.21 19.35 33.72
C LEU A 68 -43.03 18.01 33.01
N LYS A 69 -44.14 17.35 32.64
CA LYS A 69 -44.12 16.14 31.82
C LYS A 69 -43.53 16.43 30.44
N TYR A 70 -43.97 17.49 29.77
CA TYR A 70 -43.48 17.91 28.46
C TYR A 70 -41.96 18.17 28.46
N ILE A 71 -41.45 18.93 29.45
CA ILE A 71 -40.02 19.24 29.58
C ILE A 71 -39.22 17.98 29.95
N SER A 72 -39.69 17.16 30.88
CA SER A 72 -38.99 15.93 31.26
C SER A 72 -38.92 14.92 30.10
N GLN A 73 -39.92 14.88 29.22
CA GLN A 73 -39.87 14.10 27.98
C GLN A 73 -38.79 14.62 27.02
N ALA A 74 -38.72 15.94 26.81
CA ALA A 74 -37.68 16.55 25.98
C ALA A 74 -36.27 16.28 26.55
N ILE A 75 -36.11 16.34 27.88
CA ILE A 75 -34.84 16.02 28.53
C ILE A 75 -34.49 14.55 28.39
N GLN A 76 -35.45 13.63 28.59
CA GLN A 76 -35.23 12.20 28.35
C GLN A 76 -34.77 11.93 26.92
N PHE A 77 -35.40 12.57 25.94
CA PHE A 77 -35.01 12.46 24.54
C PHE A 77 -33.56 12.95 24.31
N LEU A 78 -33.16 14.07 24.90
CA LEU A 78 -31.79 14.60 24.84
C LEU A 78 -30.78 13.71 25.61
N GLN A 79 -31.21 13.04 26.67
CA GLN A 79 -30.36 12.13 27.45
C GLN A 79 -30.17 10.78 26.74
N ALA A 80 -31.21 10.27 26.08
CA ALA A 80 -31.18 9.03 25.33
C ALA A 80 -30.50 9.17 23.96
N THR A 81 -30.56 10.36 23.36
CA THR A 81 -29.94 10.66 22.07
C THR A 81 -28.83 11.69 22.24
N SER A 82 -27.57 11.26 22.11
CA SER A 82 -26.43 12.18 22.20
C SER A 82 -26.37 13.14 21.00
N VAL A 83 -26.97 12.76 19.87
CA VAL A 83 -27.10 13.55 18.65
C VAL A 83 -28.45 13.24 18.00
N SER A 84 -29.33 14.23 17.93
CA SER A 84 -30.65 14.08 17.29
C SER A 84 -30.52 14.04 15.75
N ALA A 85 -31.39 13.28 15.09
CA ALA A 85 -31.48 13.30 13.64
C ALA A 85 -31.88 14.68 13.11
N PHE A 86 -31.38 15.05 11.93
CA PHE A 86 -31.86 16.23 11.23
C PHE A 86 -33.37 16.12 10.95
N ASP A 87 -34.14 17.13 11.35
CA ASP A 87 -35.57 17.22 11.08
C ASP A 87 -35.86 18.50 10.28
N SER A 88 -36.27 18.33 9.02
CA SER A 88 -36.59 19.45 8.13
C SER A 88 -37.80 20.27 8.58
N GLY A 89 -38.79 19.65 9.23
CA GLY A 89 -39.97 20.33 9.75
C GLY A 89 -39.63 21.15 10.99
N PHE A 90 -38.77 20.62 11.86
CA PHE A 90 -38.23 21.35 13.00
C PHE A 90 -37.37 22.53 12.53
N ALA A 91 -36.45 22.31 11.59
CA ALA A 91 -35.63 23.38 11.02
C ALA A 91 -36.51 24.53 10.49
N ALA A 92 -37.55 24.22 9.71
CA ALA A 92 -38.47 25.23 9.21
C ALA A 92 -39.18 26.01 10.34
N LYS A 93 -39.58 25.34 11.42
CA LYS A 93 -40.26 25.98 12.56
C LYS A 93 -39.36 26.89 13.38
N ILE A 94 -38.07 26.57 13.51
CA ILE A 94 -37.13 27.35 14.33
C ILE A 94 -36.33 28.39 13.52
N GLY A 95 -36.60 28.52 12.22
CA GLY A 95 -35.83 29.41 11.33
C GLY A 95 -34.50 28.81 10.86
N GLY A 96 -34.29 27.51 11.05
CA GLY A 96 -33.10 26.74 10.68
C GLY A 96 -32.18 26.45 11.87
N TYR A 97 -31.32 25.44 11.70
CA TYR A 97 -30.33 25.12 12.71
C TYR A 97 -29.23 26.21 12.73
N PRO A 98 -28.78 26.67 13.91
CA PRO A 98 -27.71 27.67 14.01
C PRO A 98 -26.35 27.09 13.58
N MET A 99 -25.38 27.96 13.32
CA MET A 99 -24.00 27.56 13.08
C MET A 99 -23.46 26.77 14.29
N GLY A 100 -22.78 25.66 14.03
CA GLY A 100 -22.27 24.77 15.07
C GLY A 100 -23.26 23.73 15.60
N ALA A 101 -24.54 23.79 15.21
CA ALA A 101 -25.51 22.73 15.54
C ALA A 101 -25.03 21.36 15.02
N VAL A 102 -25.22 20.31 15.83
CA VAL A 102 -24.81 18.95 15.50
C VAL A 102 -26.03 18.07 15.33
N VAL A 103 -26.12 17.38 14.19
CA VAL A 103 -27.22 16.47 13.86
C VAL A 103 -26.68 15.16 13.29
N ALA A 104 -27.43 14.09 13.48
CA ALA A 104 -27.18 12.83 12.79
C ALA A 104 -27.70 12.96 11.35
N GLY A 105 -26.89 12.48 10.41
CA GLY A 105 -27.28 12.40 9.00
C GLY A 105 -28.29 11.28 8.75
N ILE A 106 -28.80 11.22 7.53
CA ILE A 106 -29.78 10.20 7.11
C ILE A 106 -29.13 8.80 7.03
N THR A 107 -27.84 8.74 6.71
CA THR A 107 -27.07 7.49 6.67
C THR A 107 -26.47 7.16 8.04
N PRO A 108 -26.56 5.91 8.52
CA PRO A 108 -25.91 5.49 9.77
C PRO A 108 -24.42 5.85 9.79
N GLY A 109 -23.95 6.43 10.90
CA GLY A 109 -22.55 6.84 11.10
C GLY A 109 -22.21 8.26 10.64
N GLY A 110 -23.11 8.96 9.94
CA GLY A 110 -22.92 10.37 9.62
C GLY A 110 -23.27 11.29 10.79
N VAL A 111 -22.30 12.02 11.32
CA VAL A 111 -22.53 13.12 12.28
C VAL A 111 -22.09 14.41 11.61
N TRP A 112 -22.98 15.39 11.56
CA TRP A 112 -22.80 16.61 10.79
C TRP A 112 -22.86 17.84 11.68
N ARG A 113 -21.98 18.80 11.43
CA ARG A 113 -21.98 20.12 12.06
C ARG A 113 -22.41 21.18 11.06
N SER A 114 -23.38 22.01 11.41
CA SER A 114 -23.78 23.15 10.59
C SER A 114 -22.64 24.17 10.50
N VAL A 115 -22.39 24.70 9.31
CA VAL A 115 -21.41 25.79 9.07
C VAL A 115 -22.06 27.13 8.71
N ALA A 116 -23.39 27.23 8.84
CA ALA A 116 -24.13 28.46 8.63
C ALA A 116 -25.26 28.59 9.68
N ASP A 117 -25.63 29.83 9.98
CA ASP A 117 -26.86 30.12 10.73
C ASP A 117 -28.09 29.87 9.86
N ASN A 118 -29.23 29.65 10.51
CA ASN A 118 -30.52 29.43 9.85
C ASN A 118 -30.48 28.28 8.80
N ASN A 119 -29.69 27.25 9.07
CA ASN A 119 -29.45 26.17 8.13
C ASN A 119 -30.64 25.22 8.06
N VAL A 120 -31.32 25.26 6.91
CA VAL A 120 -32.46 24.40 6.57
C VAL A 120 -32.09 23.31 5.56
N SER A 121 -30.84 23.29 5.08
CA SER A 121 -30.38 22.32 4.09
C SER A 121 -30.22 20.93 4.69
N ILE A 122 -30.40 19.89 3.88
CA ILE A 122 -30.30 18.49 4.33
C ILE A 122 -28.81 18.10 4.43
N PRO A 123 -28.31 17.61 5.58
CA PRO A 123 -26.92 17.15 5.71
C PRO A 123 -26.55 16.10 4.68
N GLY A 124 -25.35 16.21 4.11
CA GLY A 124 -24.83 15.29 3.09
C GLY A 124 -25.32 15.53 1.66
N THR A 125 -26.21 16.51 1.44
CA THR A 125 -26.55 16.94 0.07
C THR A 125 -25.49 17.88 -0.50
N MET A 126 -25.30 17.85 -1.82
CA MET A 126 -24.30 18.68 -2.49
C MET A 126 -24.61 20.18 -2.29
N GLY A 127 -23.61 20.95 -1.83
CA GLY A 127 -23.77 22.37 -1.54
C GLY A 127 -24.48 22.69 -0.22
N ALA A 128 -24.83 21.69 0.58
CA ALA A 128 -25.40 21.90 1.90
C ALA A 128 -24.36 22.48 2.86
N ALA A 129 -24.80 23.36 3.76
CA ALA A 129 -23.92 24.03 4.72
C ALA A 129 -23.61 23.13 5.93
N TRP A 130 -23.09 21.92 5.68
CA TRP A 130 -22.75 20.94 6.71
C TRP A 130 -21.35 20.37 6.49
N VAL A 131 -20.63 20.14 7.58
CA VAL A 131 -19.35 19.41 7.60
C VAL A 131 -19.55 18.10 8.33
N ASN A 132 -19.12 16.99 7.73
CA ASN A 132 -19.12 15.69 8.38
C ASN A 132 -17.95 15.61 9.38
N PHE A 133 -18.23 15.30 10.65
CA PHE A 133 -17.19 15.14 11.67
C PHE A 133 -16.14 14.11 11.30
N PHE A 134 -16.53 13.08 10.55
CA PHE A 134 -15.66 11.98 10.15
C PHE A 134 -15.20 12.08 8.69
N GLY A 135 -15.53 13.17 7.99
CA GLY A 135 -15.25 13.32 6.56
C GLY A 135 -13.76 13.34 6.21
N ASP A 136 -12.92 13.81 7.13
CA ASP A 136 -11.46 13.91 6.93
C ASP A 136 -10.69 12.71 7.53
N TYR A 137 -11.39 11.73 8.10
CA TYR A 137 -10.75 10.53 8.65
C TYR A 137 -10.70 9.42 7.61
N VAL A 138 -9.52 8.78 7.49
CA VAL A 138 -9.33 7.63 6.62
C VAL A 138 -10.06 6.41 7.18
N GLN A 139 -10.99 5.86 6.40
CA GLN A 139 -11.71 4.64 6.69
C GLN A 139 -10.81 3.41 6.55
N LYS A 140 -11.15 2.35 7.29
CA LYS A 140 -10.42 1.07 7.27
C LYS A 140 -10.40 0.41 5.87
N ALA A 141 -11.29 0.79 4.96
CA ALA A 141 -11.34 0.27 3.61
C ALA A 141 -11.85 1.32 2.61
N GLY A 142 -11.26 1.36 1.40
CA GLY A 142 -11.81 2.09 0.26
C GLY A 142 -11.39 3.55 0.10
N ASP A 143 -10.75 4.15 1.12
CA ASP A 143 -10.37 5.55 1.08
C ASP A 143 -9.10 5.83 0.28
N THR A 144 -9.05 7.02 -0.32
CA THR A 144 -7.88 7.56 -1.01
C THR A 144 -7.28 8.68 -0.17
N ILE A 145 -5.97 8.63 0.06
CA ILE A 145 -5.26 9.73 0.74
C ILE A 145 -4.77 10.72 -0.31
N SER A 146 -5.18 11.98 -0.17
CA SER A 146 -4.66 13.10 -0.97
C SER A 146 -3.65 13.89 -0.13
N GLY A 147 -2.40 13.96 -0.57
CA GLY A 147 -1.33 14.67 0.13
C GLY A 147 -0.24 13.77 0.71
N ALA A 148 0.46 14.25 1.74
CA ALA A 148 1.58 13.55 2.36
C ALA A 148 1.10 12.63 3.50
N LEU A 149 1.45 11.35 3.43
CA LEU A 149 1.27 10.38 4.52
C LEU A 149 2.62 10.08 5.17
N THR A 150 2.73 10.30 6.48
CA THR A 150 3.86 9.82 7.28
C THR A 150 3.40 8.61 8.09
N VAL A 151 3.92 7.43 7.78
CA VAL A 151 3.70 6.22 8.58
C VAL A 151 4.90 6.03 9.50
N THR A 152 4.71 6.15 10.80
CA THR A 152 5.77 5.96 11.81
C THR A 152 6.01 4.50 12.18
N GLY A 153 5.14 3.60 11.70
CA GLY A 153 5.24 2.15 11.87
C GLY A 153 5.37 1.41 10.54
N THR A 154 4.95 0.14 10.53
CA THR A 154 5.01 -0.69 9.32
C THR A 154 3.81 -0.45 8.41
N LEU A 155 4.06 -0.21 7.12
CA LEU A 155 3.04 -0.31 6.07
C LEU A 155 3.07 -1.74 5.49
N ARG A 156 2.01 -2.51 5.72
CA ARG A 156 1.87 -3.89 5.22
C ARG A 156 0.64 -4.00 4.31
N SER A 157 0.77 -4.70 3.20
CA SER A 157 -0.36 -5.13 2.36
C SER A 157 -0.58 -6.63 2.52
N ASP A 158 -1.76 -7.04 3.00
CA ASP A 158 -2.03 -8.45 3.31
C ASP A 158 -2.39 -9.30 2.08
N SER A 159 -2.71 -8.69 0.93
CA SER A 159 -3.09 -9.44 -0.30
C SER A 159 -2.70 -8.78 -1.62
N ASN A 160 -2.00 -7.64 -1.60
CA ASN A 160 -1.65 -6.88 -2.81
C ASN A 160 -0.20 -6.40 -2.77
N VAL A 161 0.31 -5.93 -3.91
CA VAL A 161 1.58 -5.21 -4.03
C VAL A 161 1.39 -3.76 -3.54
N ILE A 162 2.34 -3.23 -2.75
CA ILE A 162 2.42 -1.78 -2.53
C ILE A 162 2.99 -1.15 -3.81
N VAL A 163 2.12 -0.52 -4.61
CA VAL A 163 2.52 0.14 -5.85
C VAL A 163 2.78 1.62 -5.58
N ALA A 164 4.03 2.05 -5.67
CA ALA A 164 4.40 3.47 -5.64
C ALA A 164 4.53 3.97 -7.09
N ASN A 165 3.52 4.67 -7.59
CA ASN A 165 3.53 5.27 -8.92
C ASN A 165 3.67 6.80 -8.82
N SER A 166 4.62 7.37 -9.55
CA SER A 166 4.75 8.82 -9.70
C SER A 166 4.19 9.26 -11.05
N GLN A 167 3.24 10.18 -11.01
CA GLN A 167 2.96 11.04 -12.16
C GLN A 167 3.88 12.27 -12.09
N ASN A 168 4.44 12.71 -13.22
CA ASN A 168 5.32 13.89 -13.38
C ASN A 168 6.77 13.78 -12.88
N LYS A 169 7.57 12.82 -13.38
CA LYS A 169 9.03 12.76 -13.15
C LYS A 169 9.47 12.78 -11.67
N SER A 170 8.58 12.49 -10.71
CA SER A 170 8.97 12.44 -9.30
C SER A 170 9.74 11.14 -9.02
N VAL A 171 10.75 11.24 -8.17
CA VAL A 171 11.58 10.10 -7.76
C VAL A 171 10.87 9.37 -6.60
N VAL A 172 10.68 8.05 -6.74
CA VAL A 172 10.30 7.20 -5.60
C VAL A 172 11.55 6.94 -4.77
N ASN A 173 11.69 7.63 -3.64
CA ASN A 173 12.82 7.45 -2.72
C ASN A 173 12.48 6.37 -1.68
N ILE A 174 13.04 5.17 -1.82
CA ILE A 174 12.98 4.13 -0.78
C ILE A 174 14.24 4.26 0.06
N ARG A 175 14.12 4.83 1.26
CA ARG A 175 15.24 5.08 2.18
C ARG A 175 15.22 4.11 3.34
N VAL A 176 16.36 3.50 3.62
CA VAL A 176 16.57 2.64 4.79
C VAL A 176 17.21 3.47 5.89
N THR A 177 16.62 3.46 7.09
CA THR A 177 17.16 4.13 8.27
C THR A 177 17.94 3.16 9.16
N ASN A 178 19.02 3.66 9.76
CA ASN A 178 19.93 3.12 10.80
C ASN A 178 20.48 1.68 10.73
N GLU A 179 19.97 0.78 9.90
CA GLU A 179 20.50 -0.59 9.74
C GLU A 179 21.06 -0.88 8.33
N GLY A 180 20.95 0.08 7.41
CA GLY A 180 21.88 0.22 6.27
C GLY A 180 21.73 -0.73 5.08
N TYR A 181 20.64 -1.48 4.93
CA TYR A 181 20.39 -2.24 3.69
C TYR A 181 18.96 -2.13 3.16
N LEU A 182 18.85 -1.91 1.84
CA LEU A 182 17.60 -2.00 1.09
C LEU A 182 17.42 -3.45 0.66
N SER A 183 16.41 -4.15 1.20
CA SER A 183 16.10 -5.54 0.79
C SER A 183 15.01 -5.52 -0.28
N PHE A 184 15.31 -6.13 -1.44
CA PHE A 184 14.29 -6.58 -2.38
C PHE A 184 14.15 -8.09 -2.23
N ASP A 185 13.03 -8.55 -1.67
CA ASP A 185 12.74 -9.98 -1.54
C ASP A 185 12.08 -10.47 -2.85
N LEU A 186 12.84 -11.17 -3.69
CA LEU A 186 12.31 -11.85 -4.87
C LEU A 186 11.99 -13.30 -4.48
N ASN A 187 10.77 -13.50 -3.96
CA ASN A 187 10.29 -14.85 -3.64
C ASN A 187 10.03 -15.64 -4.93
N SER A 188 10.90 -16.60 -5.22
CA SER A 188 10.55 -17.76 -6.03
C SER A 188 9.60 -18.62 -5.20
N ALA A 189 8.50 -19.11 -5.79
CA ALA A 189 7.37 -19.75 -5.11
C ALA A 189 7.68 -21.04 -4.29
N ASN A 190 8.96 -21.39 -4.12
CA ASN A 190 9.42 -22.45 -3.23
C ASN A 190 10.29 -21.83 -2.12
N GLU A 191 9.78 -21.85 -0.89
CA GLU A 191 10.33 -21.21 0.33
C GLU A 191 11.77 -21.60 0.71
N THR A 192 12.43 -22.47 -0.07
CA THR A 192 13.81 -22.93 0.14
C THR A 192 14.86 -22.17 -0.67
N ASN A 193 14.47 -21.33 -1.65
CA ASN A 193 15.38 -20.58 -2.50
C ASN A 193 15.01 -19.08 -2.56
N LEU A 194 15.52 -18.31 -1.59
CA LEU A 194 15.40 -16.85 -1.59
C LEU A 194 16.45 -16.24 -2.54
N ALA A 195 16.02 -15.70 -3.68
CA ALA A 195 16.84 -14.78 -4.46
C ALA A 195 16.73 -13.39 -3.80
N SER A 196 17.86 -12.83 -3.38
CA SER A 196 17.89 -11.48 -2.79
C SER A 196 18.94 -10.63 -3.49
N LEU A 197 18.60 -9.36 -3.75
CA LEU A 197 19.54 -8.34 -4.19
C LEU A 197 19.85 -7.46 -2.98
N ARG A 198 21.06 -7.58 -2.42
CA ARG A 198 21.50 -6.77 -1.27
C ARG A 198 22.52 -5.74 -1.72
N VAL A 199 22.29 -4.48 -1.36
CA VAL A 199 23.25 -3.37 -1.52
C VAL A 199 23.79 -2.99 -0.14
N TYR A 200 25.11 -3.08 0.04
CA TYR A 200 25.79 -2.69 1.29
C TYR A 200 26.03 -1.18 1.35
N PRO A 201 26.28 -0.61 2.55
CA PRO A 201 26.70 0.79 2.69
C PRO A 201 27.96 1.16 1.89
N SER A 202 28.80 0.17 1.56
CA SER A 202 29.97 0.30 0.67
C SER A 202 29.61 0.43 -0.81
N GLY A 203 28.33 0.33 -1.17
CA GLY A 203 27.87 0.27 -2.57
C GLY A 203 28.03 -1.11 -3.22
N GLU A 204 28.51 -2.12 -2.49
CA GLU A 204 28.68 -3.48 -2.98
C GLU A 204 27.31 -4.17 -3.17
N ILE A 205 27.14 -4.87 -4.29
CA ILE A 205 25.95 -5.67 -4.59
C ILE A 205 26.35 -7.15 -4.58
N THR A 206 25.78 -7.94 -3.67
CA THR A 206 26.09 -9.38 -3.56
C THR A 206 24.84 -10.24 -3.65
N SER A 207 24.96 -11.44 -4.23
CA SER A 207 24.01 -12.53 -4.01
C SER A 207 24.58 -13.52 -2.99
N ARG A 208 23.79 -13.90 -1.98
CA ARG A 208 24.20 -14.90 -0.98
C ARG A 208 24.22 -16.33 -1.53
N LYS A 209 23.43 -16.62 -2.57
CA LYS A 209 23.34 -17.91 -3.27
C LYS A 209 22.83 -17.68 -4.70
N GLY A 210 23.59 -18.10 -5.71
CA GLY A 210 23.25 -17.94 -7.13
C GLY A 210 24.13 -16.95 -7.88
N ILE A 211 23.90 -16.81 -9.19
CA ILE A 211 24.67 -15.93 -10.07
C ILE A 211 24.01 -14.55 -10.07
N LEU A 212 24.74 -13.51 -9.63
CA LEU A 212 24.40 -12.11 -9.88
C LEU A 212 25.00 -11.72 -11.24
N ALA A 213 24.23 -11.87 -12.32
CA ALA A 213 24.69 -11.54 -13.67
C ALA A 213 24.18 -10.16 -14.08
N LEU A 214 25.11 -9.23 -14.33
CA LEU A 214 24.84 -8.05 -15.16
C LEU A 214 25.11 -8.48 -16.61
N THR A 215 24.08 -8.49 -17.44
CA THR A 215 24.03 -9.17 -18.76
C THR A 215 25.07 -8.70 -19.79
N SER A 216 25.91 -7.72 -19.48
CA SER A 216 27.00 -7.25 -20.33
C SER A 216 28.33 -8.00 -20.15
N GLN A 217 28.37 -9.10 -19.39
CA GLN A 217 29.62 -9.84 -19.08
C GLN A 217 29.57 -11.35 -19.30
N LEU A 218 28.54 -11.89 -19.96
CA LEU A 218 28.61 -13.30 -20.36
C LEU A 218 29.62 -13.43 -21.51
N PRO A 219 30.59 -14.37 -21.43
CA PRO A 219 31.43 -14.69 -22.57
C PRO A 219 30.55 -15.12 -23.75
N ASP A 220 30.86 -14.65 -24.96
CA ASP A 220 30.29 -15.28 -26.15
C ASP A 220 30.86 -16.71 -26.20
N GLU A 221 30.01 -17.73 -26.25
CA GLU A 221 30.45 -19.12 -26.19
C GLU A 221 29.77 -20.01 -27.22
N GLY A 222 30.41 -21.14 -27.53
CA GLY A 222 29.86 -22.17 -28.40
C GLY A 222 30.52 -23.52 -28.21
N SER A 223 29.82 -24.58 -28.63
CA SER A 223 30.31 -25.97 -28.58
C SER A 223 30.39 -26.54 -29.98
N THR A 224 31.43 -27.33 -30.23
CA THR A 224 31.50 -28.27 -31.35
C THR A 224 31.38 -29.69 -30.81
N GLY A 225 31.19 -30.69 -31.68
CA GLY A 225 31.15 -32.11 -31.27
C GLY A 225 32.44 -32.61 -30.61
N SER A 226 33.52 -31.83 -30.66
CA SER A 226 34.85 -32.17 -30.14
C SER A 226 35.40 -31.16 -29.11
N GLY A 227 34.67 -30.11 -28.74
CA GLY A 227 35.16 -29.10 -27.80
C GLY A 227 34.24 -27.89 -27.60
N ARG A 228 34.78 -26.84 -26.95
CA ARG A 228 34.09 -25.58 -26.67
C ARG A 228 35.02 -24.38 -26.87
N TRP A 229 34.44 -23.23 -27.17
CA TRP A 229 35.14 -21.94 -27.19
C TRP A 229 34.37 -20.92 -26.34
N TYR A 230 35.11 -19.98 -25.75
CA TYR A 230 34.56 -18.83 -25.05
C TYR A 230 35.38 -17.58 -25.40
N GLN A 231 34.71 -16.45 -25.56
CA GLN A 231 35.26 -15.15 -25.93
C GLN A 231 34.94 -14.13 -24.84
N ILE A 232 35.98 -13.53 -24.27
CA ILE A 232 35.86 -12.48 -23.26
C ILE A 232 36.59 -11.24 -23.80
N GLY A 233 35.83 -10.22 -24.19
CA GLY A 233 36.39 -9.08 -24.90
C GLY A 233 37.09 -9.51 -26.19
N ASN A 234 38.36 -9.12 -26.34
CA ASN A 234 39.18 -9.47 -27.51
C ASN A 234 39.93 -10.81 -27.37
N THR A 235 39.71 -11.59 -26.30
CA THR A 235 40.41 -12.87 -26.08
C THR A 235 39.47 -14.02 -26.40
N LEU A 236 39.85 -14.85 -27.36
CA LEU A 236 39.19 -16.11 -27.69
C LEU A 236 39.99 -17.26 -27.09
N VAL A 237 39.34 -18.14 -26.34
CA VAL A 237 39.93 -19.38 -25.82
C VAL A 237 39.14 -20.56 -26.33
N GLN A 238 39.84 -21.59 -26.81
CA GLN A 238 39.26 -22.76 -27.44
C GLN A 238 39.86 -24.01 -26.82
N ASN A 239 39.02 -24.92 -26.33
CA ASN A 239 39.43 -26.21 -25.78
C ASN A 239 38.73 -27.32 -26.56
N PHE A 240 39.49 -28.16 -27.25
CA PHE A 240 38.93 -29.21 -28.08
C PHE A 240 39.86 -30.41 -28.23
N ARG A 241 39.32 -31.56 -28.63
CA ARG A 241 40.04 -32.82 -28.78
C ARG A 241 40.15 -33.20 -30.26
N VAL A 242 41.37 -33.50 -30.69
CA VAL A 242 41.65 -34.15 -31.98
C VAL A 242 41.66 -35.66 -31.73
N PRO A 243 40.71 -36.44 -32.29
CA PRO A 243 40.53 -37.85 -31.91
C PRO A 243 41.72 -38.76 -32.23
N ALA A 244 42.44 -38.48 -33.31
CA ALA A 244 43.65 -39.19 -33.70
C ALA A 244 44.53 -38.27 -34.56
N VAL A 245 45.82 -38.19 -34.25
CA VAL A 245 46.82 -37.48 -35.07
C VAL A 245 47.76 -38.51 -35.68
N TYR A 246 47.86 -38.53 -37.02
CA TYR A 246 48.72 -39.47 -37.72
C TYR A 246 50.03 -38.82 -38.16
N ARG A 247 51.10 -39.61 -38.19
CA ARG A 247 52.36 -39.20 -38.80
C ARG A 247 52.15 -38.93 -40.30
N ALA A 248 52.45 -37.72 -40.74
CA ALA A 248 52.36 -37.31 -42.14
C ALA A 248 53.51 -36.39 -42.53
N THR A 249 53.96 -36.49 -43.78
CA THR A 249 54.93 -35.53 -44.35
C THR A 249 54.29 -34.14 -44.34
N GLY A 250 54.88 -33.20 -43.59
CA GLY A 250 54.33 -31.86 -43.42
C GLY A 250 53.25 -31.71 -42.33
N GLY A 251 53.04 -32.72 -41.49
CA GLY A 251 52.12 -32.66 -40.34
C GLY A 251 50.64 -32.88 -40.67
N THR A 252 49.82 -33.05 -39.63
CA THR A 252 48.36 -33.17 -39.73
C THR A 252 47.73 -31.80 -39.49
N TYR A 253 46.91 -31.31 -40.43
CA TYR A 253 46.18 -30.05 -40.27
C TYR A 253 45.00 -30.19 -39.30
N VAL A 254 44.82 -29.19 -38.45
CA VAL A 254 43.75 -29.11 -37.44
C VAL A 254 43.10 -27.72 -37.52
N ALA A 255 41.80 -27.69 -37.80
CA ALA A 255 41.02 -26.46 -37.81
C ALA A 255 40.63 -26.03 -36.39
N PHE A 256 40.65 -24.72 -36.11
CA PHE A 256 40.07 -24.18 -34.89
C PHE A 256 38.54 -24.23 -34.93
N PRO A 257 37.86 -24.54 -33.82
CA PRO A 257 36.40 -24.44 -33.70
C PRO A 257 35.83 -23.08 -34.13
N LYS A 258 36.55 -21.99 -33.86
CA LYS A 258 36.27 -20.62 -34.28
C LYS A 258 37.57 -19.97 -34.73
N ALA A 259 37.55 -19.26 -35.85
CA ALA A 259 38.75 -18.58 -36.34
C ALA A 259 39.18 -17.44 -35.40
N PHE A 260 40.49 -17.29 -35.19
CA PHE A 260 41.08 -16.10 -34.57
C PHE A 260 41.07 -14.93 -35.55
N SER A 261 41.20 -13.70 -35.06
CA SER A 261 41.28 -12.50 -35.91
C SER A 261 42.65 -12.27 -36.54
N ASP A 262 43.71 -12.74 -35.88
CA ASP A 262 45.10 -12.56 -36.29
C ASP A 262 45.97 -13.76 -35.85
N THR A 263 47.15 -13.92 -36.46
CA THR A 263 48.12 -14.97 -36.19
C THR A 263 49.15 -14.62 -35.13
N ASP A 264 49.41 -13.34 -34.88
CA ASP A 264 50.57 -12.87 -34.10
C ASP A 264 50.55 -13.31 -32.63
N ASP A 265 49.36 -13.56 -32.05
CA ASP A 265 49.17 -13.93 -30.64
C ASP A 265 48.52 -15.31 -30.43
N ILE A 266 48.54 -16.19 -31.44
CA ILE A 266 47.98 -17.54 -31.29
C ILE A 266 48.93 -18.43 -30.48
N THR A 267 48.54 -18.71 -29.23
CA THR A 267 49.22 -19.69 -28.36
C THR A 267 48.48 -21.01 -28.39
N ILE A 268 49.18 -22.09 -28.71
CA ILE A 268 48.62 -23.45 -28.76
C ILE A 268 49.36 -24.32 -27.75
N GLN A 269 48.61 -24.86 -26.80
CA GLN A 269 49.07 -25.89 -25.89
C GLN A 269 48.45 -27.23 -26.29
N LEU A 270 49.31 -28.22 -26.48
CA LEU A 270 48.92 -29.60 -26.72
C LEU A 270 49.09 -30.40 -25.43
N THR A 271 48.11 -31.24 -25.09
CA THR A 271 48.19 -32.15 -23.94
C THR A 271 47.59 -33.49 -24.34
N THR A 272 48.22 -34.58 -23.91
CA THR A 272 47.88 -35.93 -24.38
C THR A 272 47.40 -36.78 -23.20
N ALA A 273 46.53 -37.74 -23.49
CA ALA A 273 45.86 -38.54 -22.46
C ALA A 273 46.36 -40.00 -22.37
N ALA A 274 47.27 -40.42 -23.26
CA ALA A 274 47.79 -41.77 -23.29
C ALA A 274 49.32 -41.73 -23.25
N ASP A 275 49.90 -42.68 -22.51
CA ASP A 275 51.33 -43.06 -22.39
C ASP A 275 52.37 -42.11 -21.76
N ASN A 276 51.97 -40.94 -21.23
CA ASN A 276 52.83 -40.00 -20.48
C ASN A 276 54.08 -39.48 -21.24
N ASN A 277 54.27 -39.85 -22.50
CA ASN A 277 55.43 -39.46 -23.30
C ASN A 277 55.05 -39.35 -24.77
N MET A 278 54.21 -38.37 -25.10
CA MET A 278 53.93 -38.02 -26.48
C MET A 278 54.85 -36.89 -26.95
N ASP A 279 55.68 -37.20 -27.94
CA ASP A 279 56.43 -36.20 -28.68
C ASP A 279 55.53 -35.58 -29.75
N VAL A 280 54.92 -34.44 -29.44
CA VAL A 280 54.12 -33.67 -30.40
C VAL A 280 54.46 -32.20 -30.31
N TRP A 281 54.34 -31.50 -31.42
CA TRP A 281 54.38 -30.04 -31.42
C TRP A 281 53.41 -29.46 -32.44
N ALA A 282 52.89 -28.27 -32.11
CA ALA A 282 52.14 -27.44 -33.02
C ALA A 282 53.12 -26.57 -33.82
N PHE A 283 52.81 -26.31 -35.09
CA PHE A 283 53.57 -25.38 -35.92
C PHE A 283 52.67 -24.72 -36.97
N ASN A 284 53.17 -23.61 -37.53
CA ASN A 284 52.52 -22.80 -38.57
C ASN A 284 51.04 -22.47 -38.25
N PRO A 285 50.74 -21.79 -37.12
CA PRO A 285 49.39 -21.33 -36.86
C PRO A 285 48.94 -20.32 -37.92
N THR A 286 47.68 -20.44 -38.30
CA THR A 286 46.93 -19.51 -39.13
C THR A 286 45.67 -19.11 -38.36
N THR A 287 44.95 -18.08 -38.80
CA THR A 287 43.67 -17.69 -38.16
C THR A 287 42.63 -18.82 -38.14
N ALA A 288 42.71 -19.78 -39.07
CA ALA A 288 41.73 -20.86 -39.21
C ALA A 288 42.17 -22.21 -38.60
N GLY A 289 43.45 -22.38 -38.30
CA GLY A 289 43.97 -23.67 -37.85
C GLY A 289 45.49 -23.72 -37.83
N PHE A 290 46.05 -24.89 -37.59
CA PHE A 290 47.48 -25.12 -37.43
C PHE A 290 47.85 -26.56 -37.80
N TYR A 291 49.13 -26.90 -37.78
CA TYR A 291 49.61 -28.26 -38.01
C TYR A 291 50.15 -28.89 -36.74
N ILE A 292 49.85 -30.18 -36.53
CA ILE A 292 50.48 -31.01 -35.49
C ILE A 292 51.45 -31.96 -36.17
N ASN A 293 52.68 -32.06 -35.65
CA ASN A 293 53.65 -33.07 -36.09
C ASN A 293 53.97 -34.07 -34.98
N ILE A 294 54.39 -35.26 -35.41
CA ILE A 294 54.90 -36.34 -34.57
C ILE A 294 56.30 -36.70 -35.10
N PRO A 295 57.38 -36.69 -34.28
CA PRO A 295 58.73 -36.98 -34.76
C PRO A 295 58.88 -38.45 -35.14
N SER A 296 59.72 -38.72 -36.14
CA SER A 296 59.85 -40.01 -36.86
C SER A 296 60.09 -41.22 -35.97
N ASN A 297 60.67 -41.02 -34.79
CA ASN A 297 61.02 -42.02 -33.79
C ASN A 297 59.98 -42.22 -32.69
N SER A 298 58.87 -41.46 -32.69
CA SER A 298 57.82 -41.57 -31.66
C SER A 298 56.79 -42.66 -31.98
N ALA A 299 56.28 -43.33 -30.94
CA ALA A 299 55.17 -44.29 -31.06
C ALA A 299 53.78 -43.62 -31.04
N SER A 300 53.70 -42.29 -30.94
CA SER A 300 52.46 -41.57 -30.65
C SER A 300 51.50 -41.37 -31.85
N SER A 301 51.79 -41.98 -33.00
CA SER A 301 50.94 -41.90 -34.18
C SER A 301 49.61 -42.63 -33.97
N GLY A 302 48.51 -41.95 -34.27
CA GLY A 302 47.13 -42.44 -34.07
C GLY A 302 46.55 -42.13 -32.69
N LEU A 303 47.32 -41.48 -31.79
CA LEU A 303 46.85 -41.11 -30.46
C LEU A 303 46.07 -39.77 -30.47
N PRO A 304 45.12 -39.60 -29.53
CA PRO A 304 44.35 -38.36 -29.39
C PRO A 304 45.17 -37.23 -28.76
N VAL A 305 44.88 -35.99 -29.18
CA VAL A 305 45.51 -34.77 -28.64
C VAL A 305 44.42 -33.81 -28.15
N SER A 306 44.52 -33.35 -26.91
CA SER A 306 43.74 -32.22 -26.41
C SER A 306 44.46 -30.93 -26.74
N VAL A 307 43.72 -29.95 -27.22
CA VAL A 307 44.23 -28.67 -27.68
C VAL A 307 43.57 -27.57 -26.87
N THR A 308 44.40 -26.72 -26.27
CA THR A 308 43.99 -25.41 -25.76
C THR A 308 44.64 -24.35 -26.63
N ALA A 309 43.83 -23.56 -27.35
CA ALA A 309 44.29 -22.47 -28.18
C ALA A 309 43.75 -21.14 -27.64
N THR A 310 44.61 -20.14 -27.53
CA THR A 310 44.26 -18.79 -27.09
C THR A 310 44.79 -17.78 -28.10
N GLY A 311 44.02 -16.73 -28.38
CA GLY A 311 44.43 -15.68 -29.32
C GLY A 311 43.37 -14.59 -29.42
N ALA A 312 43.61 -13.61 -30.30
CA ALA A 312 42.69 -12.51 -30.51
C ALA A 312 41.37 -12.99 -31.15
N ALA A 313 40.25 -12.54 -30.60
CA ALA A 313 38.92 -12.84 -31.10
C ALA A 313 38.60 -11.99 -32.33
N ARG A 314 37.75 -12.53 -33.21
CA ARG A 314 37.18 -11.80 -34.35
C ARG A 314 35.97 -10.99 -33.96
#